data_AF-A0A947K5J6-F1
#
_entry.id   AF-A0A947K5J6-F1
#
_cell.length_a   1.000
_cell.length_b   1.000
_cell.length_c   1.000
_cell.angle_alpha   90.00
_cell.angle_beta   90.00
_cell.angle_gamma   90.00
#
_symmetry.space_group_name_H-M   'P 1'
#
loop_
_entity.id
_entity.type
_entity.pdbx_description
1 polymer ?
#
loop_
_entity_poly.entity_id
_entity_poly.type
_entity_poly.pdbx_seq_one_letter_code
_entity_poly.pdbx_strand_id
1 'polypeptide(L)'
;MVNEGKIQPIVLLSKSDLLDSEDITNIIDDIQKIMPGLQVVPFSNEKEFGLVSLKGIMESGLTYCLVGSSGVGKTTLINNLIGEPIYKTKTVSKKESKGRHVTTHRQLIRLDSGAMIVDTPGMRELGNFSVATGLDETFSEITILSKECHFSDCTHAGEKGCAVLDAVEKGQLSAERYQNYLKMTKESNYNEMSYLEKRKKDKQFGKLIKTVMKHKNIQNST
;
A
#
# COMPACT_ATOMS: atom_id res chain seq x y z
N MET A 1 -12.12 7.60 -7.77
CA MET A 1 -11.05 8.63 -7.80
C MET A 1 -10.35 8.82 -9.15
N VAL A 2 -9.64 7.83 -9.71
CA VAL A 2 -8.90 8.02 -11.00
C VAL A 2 -9.87 8.32 -12.16
N ASN A 3 -10.92 7.50 -12.30
CA ASN A 3 -11.93 7.65 -13.34
C ASN A 3 -12.80 8.91 -13.14
N GLU A 4 -13.19 9.21 -11.91
CA GLU A 4 -14.02 10.39 -11.59
C GLU A 4 -13.24 11.71 -11.70
N GLY A 5 -11.96 11.70 -11.35
CA GLY A 5 -11.08 12.87 -11.39
C GLY A 5 -10.42 13.11 -12.75
N LYS A 6 -10.68 12.27 -13.76
CA LYS A 6 -10.00 12.28 -15.06
C LYS A 6 -8.47 12.28 -14.92
N ILE A 7 -7.97 11.52 -13.94
CA ILE A 7 -6.53 11.36 -13.70
C ILE A 7 -6.06 10.19 -14.56
N GLN A 8 -4.92 10.32 -15.23
CA GLN A 8 -4.31 9.20 -15.95
C GLN A 8 -3.47 8.35 -14.99
N PRO A 9 -3.83 7.07 -14.74
CA PRO A 9 -3.05 6.19 -13.88
C PRO A 9 -1.85 5.62 -14.64
N ILE A 10 -0.72 5.49 -13.93
CA ILE A 10 0.46 4.78 -14.39
C ILE A 10 0.90 3.85 -13.25
N VAL A 11 1.13 2.58 -13.57
CA VAL A 11 1.63 1.61 -12.59
C VAL A 11 3.14 1.54 -12.68
N LEU A 12 3.81 1.77 -11.54
CA LEU A 12 5.26 1.64 -11.43
C LEU A 12 5.61 0.34 -10.70
N LEU A 13 6.21 -0.62 -11.41
CA LEU A 13 6.65 -1.88 -10.81
C LEU A 13 8.06 -1.70 -10.23
N SER A 14 8.13 -1.34 -8.96
CA SER A 14 9.37 -1.11 -8.23
C SER A 14 10.15 -2.39 -7.95
N LYS A 15 11.48 -2.28 -7.82
CA LYS A 15 12.39 -3.38 -7.47
C LYS A 15 12.37 -4.50 -8.52
N SER A 16 12.23 -4.12 -9.79
CA SER A 16 12.24 -5.07 -10.90
C SER A 16 13.56 -5.84 -11.01
N ASP A 17 14.63 -5.38 -10.36
CA ASP A 17 15.91 -6.08 -10.24
C ASP A 17 15.85 -7.40 -9.45
N LEU A 18 14.76 -7.67 -8.73
CA LEU A 18 14.56 -8.91 -7.98
C LEU A 18 13.89 -10.02 -8.81
N LEU A 19 13.52 -9.73 -10.06
CA LEU A 19 12.76 -10.62 -10.93
C LEU A 19 13.47 -10.78 -12.27
N ASP A 20 13.29 -11.94 -12.89
CA ASP A 20 13.77 -12.18 -14.25
C ASP A 20 12.82 -11.54 -15.27
N SER A 21 13.28 -11.40 -16.52
CA SER A 21 12.52 -10.70 -17.57
C SER A 21 11.18 -11.37 -17.90
N GLU A 22 11.10 -12.70 -17.79
CA GLU A 22 9.87 -13.45 -18.00
C GLU A 22 8.83 -13.13 -16.93
N ASP A 23 9.22 -13.11 -15.65
CA ASP A 23 8.32 -12.76 -14.53
C ASP A 23 7.78 -11.34 -14.64
N ILE A 24 8.64 -10.38 -15.02
CA ILE A 24 8.22 -8.99 -15.24
C ILE A 24 7.16 -8.93 -16.35
N THR A 25 7.36 -9.68 -17.44
CA THR A 25 6.41 -9.72 -18.56
C THR A 25 5.08 -10.31 -18.14
N ASN A 26 5.09 -11.43 -17.40
CA ASN A 26 3.89 -12.06 -16.87
C ASN A 26 3.08 -11.12 -15.96
N ILE A 27 3.75 -10.38 -15.07
CA ILE A 27 3.09 -9.39 -14.21
C ILE A 27 2.44 -8.27 -15.03
N ILE A 28 3.13 -7.77 -16.06
CA ILE A 28 2.59 -6.73 -16.94
C ILE A 28 1.35 -7.26 -17.67
N ASP A 29 1.41 -8.47 -18.22
CA ASP A 29 0.30 -9.09 -18.94
C ASP A 29 -0.92 -9.28 -18.03
N ASP A 30 -0.72 -9.73 -16.79
CA ASP A 30 -1.80 -9.90 -15.82
C ASP A 30 -2.45 -8.57 -15.42
N ILE A 31 -1.66 -7.51 -15.26
CA ILE A 31 -2.19 -6.16 -15.03
C ILE A 31 -2.99 -5.67 -16.25
N GLN A 32 -2.50 -5.93 -17.47
CA GLN A 32 -3.19 -5.53 -18.70
C GLN A 32 -4.48 -6.31 -18.96
N LYS A 33 -4.56 -7.58 -18.54
CA LYS A 33 -5.81 -8.35 -18.57
C LYS A 33 -6.87 -7.74 -17.65
N ILE A 34 -6.44 -7.21 -16.50
CA ILE A 34 -7.34 -6.55 -15.54
C ILE A 34 -7.76 -5.17 -16.05
N MET A 35 -6.81 -4.39 -16.61
CA MET A 35 -7.06 -3.04 -17.10
C MET A 35 -6.35 -2.80 -18.45
N PRO A 36 -7.04 -3.08 -19.56
CA PRO A 36 -6.50 -2.86 -20.89
C PRO A 36 -6.09 -1.40 -21.11
N GLY A 37 -4.91 -1.18 -21.67
CA GLY A 37 -4.38 0.17 -21.96
C GLY A 37 -3.73 0.88 -20.77
N LEU A 38 -3.68 0.26 -19.58
CA LEU A 38 -2.94 0.79 -18.44
C LEU A 38 -1.44 0.74 -18.70
N GLN A 39 -0.77 1.89 -18.60
CA GLN A 39 0.67 1.97 -18.74
C GLN A 39 1.36 1.38 -17.50
N VAL A 40 2.23 0.40 -17.70
CA VAL A 40 3.04 -0.23 -16.65
C VAL A 40 4.52 -0.01 -16.94
N VAL A 41 5.27 0.50 -15.96
CA VAL A 41 6.69 0.82 -16.08
C VAL A 41 7.48 0.07 -15.00
N PRO A 42 8.23 -0.98 -15.34
CA PRO A 42 9.16 -1.59 -14.40
C PRO A 42 10.37 -0.69 -14.16
N PHE A 43 10.79 -0.58 -12.90
CA PHE A 43 11.96 0.20 -12.53
C PHE A 43 12.69 -0.38 -11.32
N SER A 44 13.99 -0.10 -11.25
CA SER A 44 14.83 -0.38 -10.09
C SER A 44 15.53 0.88 -9.64
N ASN A 45 15.37 1.21 -8.36
CA ASN A 45 16.14 2.29 -7.74
C ASN A 45 17.60 1.90 -7.51
N GLU A 46 17.89 0.60 -7.31
CA GLU A 46 19.23 0.08 -7.00
C GLU A 46 20.08 -0.08 -8.26
N LYS A 47 19.46 -0.45 -9.38
CA LYS A 47 20.11 -0.63 -10.68
C LYS A 47 19.93 0.55 -11.63
N GLU A 48 19.22 1.58 -11.19
CA GLU A 48 18.81 2.74 -11.99
C GLU A 48 18.08 2.39 -13.31
N PHE A 49 17.55 1.17 -13.39
CA PHE A 49 16.83 0.66 -14.54
C PHE A 49 15.43 1.28 -14.63
N GLY A 50 14.98 1.61 -15.85
CA GLY A 50 13.64 2.14 -16.11
C GLY A 50 13.44 3.61 -15.70
N LEU A 51 14.41 4.22 -15.00
CA LEU A 51 14.30 5.62 -14.54
C LEU A 51 14.30 6.63 -15.67
N VAL A 52 15.05 6.37 -16.76
CA VAL A 52 15.05 7.24 -17.95
C VAL A 52 13.68 7.23 -18.63
N SER A 53 13.11 6.04 -18.84
CA SER A 53 11.77 5.89 -19.39
C SER A 53 10.73 6.59 -18.51
N LEU A 54 10.85 6.45 -17.19
CA LEU A 54 9.98 7.15 -16.25
C LEU A 54 10.10 8.67 -16.35
N LYS A 55 11.33 9.22 -16.43
CA LYS A 55 11.55 10.66 -16.65
C LYS A 55 10.94 11.13 -17.97
N GLY A 56 10.99 10.30 -19.02
CA GLY A 56 10.38 10.60 -20.32
C GLY A 56 8.85 10.69 -20.30
N ILE A 57 8.19 10.04 -19.33
CA ILE A 57 6.74 10.13 -19.14
C ILE A 57 6.35 11.39 -18.35
N MET A 58 7.31 12.01 -17.64
CA MET A 58 7.06 13.15 -16.76
C MET A 58 7.19 14.47 -17.50
N GLU A 59 6.07 14.94 -18.06
CA GLU A 59 5.99 16.15 -18.88
C GLU A 59 6.00 17.44 -18.04
N SER A 60 6.57 18.49 -18.63
CA SER A 60 6.58 19.82 -18.03
C SER A 60 5.18 20.37 -17.82
N GLY A 61 4.92 20.98 -16.66
CA GLY A 61 3.62 21.55 -16.31
C GLY A 61 2.58 20.55 -15.81
N LEU A 62 2.85 19.24 -15.89
CA LEU A 62 1.99 18.22 -15.27
C LEU A 62 2.37 17.95 -13.82
N THR A 63 1.36 17.56 -13.03
CA THR A 63 1.52 17.19 -11.62
C THR A 63 1.29 15.70 -11.43
N TYR A 64 2.26 15.04 -10.80
CA TYR A 64 2.26 13.60 -10.53
C TYR A 64 2.13 13.37 -9.03
N CYS A 65 1.32 12.39 -8.63
CA CYS A 65 1.18 11.97 -7.24
C CYS A 65 1.62 10.51 -7.10
N LEU A 66 2.59 10.25 -6.22
CA LEU A 66 3.08 8.89 -5.99
C LEU A 66 2.26 8.19 -4.90
N VAL A 67 1.59 7.11 -5.29
CA VAL A 67 0.75 6.29 -4.41
C VAL A 67 1.33 4.88 -4.29
N GLY A 68 1.30 4.31 -3.08
CA GLY A 68 1.69 2.92 -2.84
C GLY A 68 1.98 2.65 -1.36
N SER A 69 2.08 1.38 -0.97
CA SER A 69 2.34 0.98 0.42
C SER A 69 3.69 1.48 0.94
N SER A 70 3.89 1.47 2.26
CA SER A 70 5.18 1.82 2.86
C SER A 70 6.27 0.82 2.44
N GLY A 71 7.48 1.28 2.14
CA GLY A 71 8.62 0.41 1.83
C GLY A 71 8.73 -0.07 0.36
N VAL A 72 7.83 0.35 -0.52
CA VAL A 72 7.92 0.07 -1.98
C VAL A 72 9.01 0.88 -2.68
N GLY A 73 9.48 1.99 -2.09
CA GLY A 73 10.60 2.78 -2.63
C GLY A 73 10.24 4.15 -3.22
N LYS A 74 9.07 4.73 -2.89
CA LYS A 74 8.65 6.06 -3.37
C LYS A 74 9.66 7.19 -3.05
N THR A 75 10.13 7.27 -1.81
CA THR A 75 11.11 8.30 -1.39
C THR A 75 12.45 8.13 -2.11
N THR A 76 12.91 6.88 -2.29
CA THR A 76 14.13 6.60 -3.05
C THR A 76 13.95 6.96 -4.53
N LEU A 77 12.78 6.71 -5.11
CA LEU A 77 12.46 7.12 -6.48
C LEU A 77 12.51 8.64 -6.62
N ILE A 78 11.92 9.38 -5.68
CA ILE A 78 11.97 10.86 -5.68
C ILE A 78 13.42 11.36 -5.68
N ASN A 79 14.30 10.79 -4.84
CA ASN A 79 15.73 11.14 -4.85
C ASN A 79 16.36 10.93 -6.23
N ASN A 80 16.11 9.78 -6.84
CA ASN A 80 16.67 9.43 -8.13
C ASN A 80 16.13 10.32 -9.27
N LEU A 81 14.88 10.79 -9.15
CA LEU A 81 14.28 11.70 -10.12
C LEU A 81 14.87 13.12 -10.03
N ILE A 82 15.13 13.61 -8.81
CA ILE A 82 15.73 14.93 -8.57
C ILE A 82 17.21 14.95 -8.96
N GLY A 83 17.91 13.82 -8.87
CA GLY A 83 19.36 13.75 -9.18
C GLY A 83 20.26 14.29 -8.06
N GLU A 84 19.69 14.77 -6.95
CA GLU A 84 20.40 15.15 -5.73
C GLU A 84 19.84 14.43 -4.49
N PRO A 85 20.68 14.03 -3.52
CA PRO A 85 20.23 13.42 -2.28
C PRO A 85 19.69 14.49 -1.33
N ILE A 86 18.55 15.09 -1.67
CA ILE A 86 17.83 16.01 -0.76
C ILE A 86 17.36 15.24 0.50
N TYR A 87 17.07 13.95 0.38
CA TYR A 87 16.62 13.12 1.48
C TYR A 87 17.71 12.13 1.94
N LYS A 88 18.12 12.21 3.22
CA LYS A 88 18.97 11.19 3.88
C LYS A 88 18.23 9.84 3.93
N THR A 89 18.43 8.99 2.94
CA THR A 89 18.02 7.57 2.98
C THR A 89 18.98 6.81 3.90
N LYS A 90 18.57 6.58 5.16
CA LYS A 90 19.28 5.64 6.02
C LYS A 90 19.09 4.23 5.45
N THR A 91 20.21 3.57 5.15
CA THR A 91 20.27 2.16 4.74
C THR A 91 19.50 1.28 5.73
N VAL A 92 18.65 0.42 5.18
CA VAL A 92 17.80 -0.50 5.96
C VAL A 92 18.71 -1.52 6.65
N SER A 93 18.82 -1.41 7.98
CA SER A 93 19.51 -2.40 8.81
C SER A 93 18.78 -3.74 8.75
N LYS A 94 19.51 -4.80 8.39
CA LYS A 94 19.07 -6.20 8.18
C LYS A 94 18.40 -6.90 9.39
N LYS A 95 17.98 -6.19 10.43
CA LYS A 95 17.45 -6.79 11.68
C LYS A 95 16.06 -6.36 12.11
N GLU A 96 15.43 -5.36 11.48
CA GLU A 96 14.04 -4.99 11.79
C GLU A 96 13.31 -4.52 10.53
N SER A 97 12.35 -5.32 10.05
CA SER A 97 11.53 -5.06 8.85
C SER A 97 10.50 -3.93 9.03
N LYS A 98 10.87 -2.81 9.65
CA LYS A 98 10.03 -1.61 9.78
C LYS A 98 10.84 -0.37 9.39
N GLY A 99 10.93 -0.11 8.09
CA GLY A 99 11.35 1.19 7.57
C GLY A 99 10.34 2.26 7.97
N ARG A 100 10.55 2.91 9.11
CA ARG A 100 9.74 4.03 9.60
C ARG A 100 10.36 5.33 9.13
N HIS A 101 10.17 5.66 7.86
CA HIS A 101 10.38 7.02 7.38
C HIS A 101 9.07 7.79 7.53
N VAL A 102 9.10 8.80 8.38
CA VAL A 102 7.98 9.67 8.71
C VAL A 102 8.14 10.94 7.89
N THR A 103 7.73 10.93 6.61
CA THR A 103 7.45 12.20 5.93
C THR A 103 6.25 12.80 6.68
N THR A 104 6.39 14.00 7.26
CA THR A 104 5.34 14.63 8.08
C THR A 104 4.74 15.86 7.42
N HIS A 105 5.25 16.23 6.24
CA HIS A 105 4.83 17.40 5.48
C HIS A 105 4.49 16.99 4.04
N ARG A 106 3.42 17.59 3.49
CA ARG A 106 3.08 17.56 2.07
C ARG A 106 4.07 18.46 1.34
N GLN A 107 4.72 17.96 0.32
CA GLN A 107 5.69 18.74 -0.45
C GLN A 107 5.39 18.63 -1.94
N LEU A 108 5.42 19.78 -2.62
CA LEU A 108 5.44 19.86 -4.07
C LEU A 108 6.91 20.03 -4.49
N ILE A 109 7.39 19.10 -5.29
CA ILE A 109 8.77 19.04 -5.77
C ILE A 109 8.73 19.34 -7.26
N ARG A 110 9.50 20.32 -7.72
CA ARG A 110 9.66 20.59 -9.15
C ARG A 110 10.91 19.88 -9.64
N LEU A 111 10.76 19.06 -10.69
CA LEU A 111 11.89 18.45 -11.40
C LEU A 111 12.50 19.44 -12.40
N ASP A 112 13.74 19.19 -12.81
CA ASP A 112 14.44 19.96 -13.85
C ASP A 112 13.68 19.97 -15.19
N SER A 113 12.92 18.90 -15.48
CA SER A 113 12.05 18.83 -16.65
C SER A 113 10.86 19.79 -16.60
N GLY A 114 10.58 20.42 -15.46
CA GLY A 114 9.40 21.25 -15.21
C GLY A 114 8.17 20.46 -14.75
N ALA A 115 8.25 19.13 -14.68
CA ALA A 115 7.22 18.29 -14.05
C ALA A 115 7.18 18.54 -12.53
N MET A 116 6.01 18.33 -11.92
CA MET A 116 5.84 18.49 -10.47
C MET A 116 5.46 17.16 -9.82
N ILE A 117 6.05 16.84 -8.68
CA ILE A 117 5.73 15.66 -7.86
C ILE A 117 5.15 16.11 -6.53
N VAL A 118 4.00 15.57 -6.18
CA VAL A 118 3.44 15.68 -4.83
C VAL A 118 3.89 14.47 -4.02
N ASP A 119 4.79 14.68 -3.05
CA ASP A 119 5.09 13.69 -2.00
C ASP A 119 4.09 13.88 -0.87
N THR A 120 3.05 13.04 -0.86
CA THR A 120 2.15 12.94 0.29
C THR A 120 2.62 11.80 1.20
N PRO A 121 2.79 12.04 2.51
CA PRO A 121 2.95 10.94 3.46
C PRO A 121 1.71 10.06 3.55
N GLY A 122 1.66 9.06 2.67
CA GLY A 122 0.44 8.29 2.42
C GLY A 122 -0.68 9.18 1.88
N MET A 123 -1.67 8.59 1.25
CA MET A 123 -2.88 9.29 0.78
C MET A 123 -3.79 9.75 1.95
N ARG A 124 -3.21 10.27 3.04
CA ARG A 124 -3.87 10.57 4.31
C ARG A 124 -5.02 11.59 4.21
N GLU A 125 -5.17 12.30 3.08
CA GLU A 125 -6.34 13.18 2.87
C GLU A 125 -7.05 13.00 1.51
N LEU A 126 -6.55 12.14 0.61
CA LEU A 126 -7.32 11.71 -0.56
C LEU A 126 -8.15 10.45 -0.27
N GLY A 127 -7.72 9.65 0.70
CA GLY A 127 -8.45 8.46 1.16
C GLY A 127 -9.76 8.77 1.91
N ASN A 128 -9.94 10.01 2.38
CA ASN A 128 -11.11 10.38 3.18
C ASN A 128 -12.43 10.44 2.40
N PHE A 129 -12.41 10.42 1.07
CA PHE A 129 -13.62 10.58 0.26
C PHE A 129 -14.05 9.32 -0.52
N SER A 130 -13.23 8.26 -0.61
CA SER A 130 -13.55 7.15 -1.53
C SER A 130 -12.98 5.76 -1.20
N VAL A 131 -12.35 5.53 -0.04
CA VAL A 131 -11.70 4.23 0.20
C VAL A 131 -12.69 3.13 0.58
N ALA A 132 -13.73 3.43 1.37
CA ALA A 132 -14.79 2.46 1.64
C ALA A 132 -15.51 2.04 0.34
N THR A 133 -15.92 3.01 -0.47
CA THR A 133 -16.60 2.75 -1.76
C THR A 133 -15.68 2.12 -2.81
N GLY A 134 -14.41 2.54 -2.88
CA GLY A 134 -13.45 2.01 -3.86
C GLY A 134 -12.94 0.60 -3.52
N LEU A 135 -12.86 0.25 -2.23
CA LEU A 135 -12.56 -1.12 -1.81
C LEU A 135 -13.73 -2.04 -2.14
N ASP A 136 -14.96 -1.61 -1.87
CA ASP A 136 -16.20 -2.33 -2.24
C ASP A 136 -16.33 -2.51 -3.76
N GLU A 137 -15.95 -1.51 -4.56
CA GLU A 137 -15.91 -1.64 -6.03
C GLU A 137 -14.82 -2.62 -6.49
N THR A 138 -13.62 -2.52 -5.90
CA THR A 138 -12.48 -3.37 -6.29
C THR A 138 -12.71 -4.83 -5.94
N PHE A 139 -13.41 -5.11 -4.84
CA PHE A 139 -13.72 -6.46 -4.35
C PHE A 139 -15.23 -6.71 -4.30
N SER A 140 -15.94 -6.27 -5.35
CA SER A 140 -17.41 -6.36 -5.43
C SER A 140 -17.96 -7.77 -5.20
N GLU A 141 -17.24 -8.81 -5.61
CA GLU A 141 -17.57 -10.20 -5.37
C GLU A 141 -17.65 -10.53 -3.86
N ILE A 142 -16.75 -9.95 -3.06
CA ILE A 142 -16.73 -10.11 -1.59
C ILE A 142 -17.86 -9.30 -0.96
N THR A 143 -18.13 -8.08 -1.45
CA THR A 143 -19.24 -7.23 -0.98
C THR A 143 -20.61 -7.84 -1.28
N ILE A 144 -20.73 -8.64 -2.34
CA ILE A 144 -21.94 -9.41 -2.63
C ILE A 144 -22.08 -10.58 -1.65
N LEU A 145 -21.02 -11.37 -1.49
CA LEU A 145 -21.01 -12.52 -0.58
C LEU A 145 -21.22 -12.12 0.89
N SER A 146 -20.73 -10.94 1.31
CA SER A 146 -20.86 -10.46 2.68
C SER A 146 -22.32 -10.25 3.11
N LYS A 147 -23.24 -10.01 2.16
CA LYS A 147 -24.69 -9.88 2.42
C LYS A 147 -25.32 -11.19 2.89
N GLU A 148 -24.68 -12.32 2.62
CA GLU A 148 -25.13 -13.65 3.03
C GLU A 148 -24.47 -14.11 4.34
N CYS A 149 -23.60 -13.29 4.94
CA CYS A 149 -23.05 -13.59 6.24
C CYS A 149 -24.14 -13.65 7.31
N HIS A 150 -23.96 -14.58 8.26
CA HIS A 150 -24.87 -14.70 9.41
C HIS A 150 -24.90 -13.44 10.28
N PHE A 151 -23.79 -12.71 10.35
CA PHE A 151 -23.64 -11.46 11.10
C PHE A 151 -23.50 -10.27 10.16
N SER A 152 -24.24 -9.20 10.44
CA SER A 152 -24.18 -7.94 9.67
C SER A 152 -22.88 -7.17 9.84
N ASP A 153 -22.14 -7.42 10.92
CA ASP A 153 -20.84 -6.81 11.26
C ASP A 153 -19.67 -7.79 11.07
N CYS A 154 -19.84 -8.81 10.22
CA CYS A 154 -18.82 -9.81 9.95
C CYS A 154 -17.54 -9.17 9.39
N THR A 155 -16.40 -9.43 10.03
CA THR A 155 -15.07 -8.96 9.59
C THR A 155 -14.41 -9.91 8.60
N HIS A 156 -15.05 -11.04 8.33
CA HIS A 156 -14.57 -12.14 7.50
C HIS A 156 -13.22 -12.69 7.95
N ALA A 157 -12.86 -12.58 9.23
CA ALA A 157 -11.55 -12.96 9.77
C ALA A 157 -11.58 -14.29 10.55
N GLY A 158 -12.77 -14.88 10.75
CA GLY A 158 -12.92 -16.17 11.42
C GLY A 158 -14.30 -16.43 12.02
N GLU A 159 -15.31 -15.65 11.65
CA GLU A 159 -16.67 -15.77 12.16
C GLU A 159 -17.37 -17.02 11.63
N LYS A 160 -18.12 -17.68 12.51
CA LYS A 160 -19.00 -18.79 12.11
C LYS A 160 -20.14 -18.26 11.23
N GLY A 161 -20.45 -18.97 10.15
CA GLY A 161 -21.49 -18.56 9.21
C GLY A 161 -21.07 -17.38 8.31
N CYS A 162 -19.77 -17.19 8.12
CA CYS A 162 -19.25 -16.23 7.15
C CYS A 162 -19.33 -16.81 5.73
N ALA A 163 -20.20 -16.24 4.89
CA ALA A 163 -20.37 -16.66 3.50
C ALA A 163 -19.11 -16.44 2.64
N VAL A 164 -18.29 -15.43 2.98
CA VAL A 164 -17.01 -15.19 2.30
C VAL A 164 -16.01 -16.32 2.57
N LEU A 165 -15.91 -16.79 3.82
CA LEU A 165 -15.02 -17.91 4.16
C LEU A 165 -15.48 -19.21 3.50
N ASP A 166 -16.78 -19.46 3.51
CA ASP A 166 -17.39 -20.62 2.85
C ASP A 166 -17.15 -20.61 1.33
N ALA A 167 -17.25 -19.45 0.68
CA ALA A 167 -16.92 -19.30 -0.74
C ALA A 167 -15.44 -19.57 -1.04
N VAL A 168 -14.52 -19.23 -0.12
CA VAL A 168 -13.10 -19.57 -0.24
C VAL A 168 -12.89 -21.08 -0.09
N GLU A 169 -13.52 -21.72 0.90
CA GLU A 169 -13.44 -23.17 1.11
C GLU A 169 -14.00 -23.96 -0.08
N LYS A 170 -15.06 -23.46 -0.71
CA LYS A 170 -15.69 -24.05 -1.91
C LYS A 170 -14.98 -23.72 -3.21
N GLY A 171 -13.92 -22.90 -3.19
CA GLY A 171 -13.17 -22.49 -4.37
C GLY A 171 -13.90 -21.51 -5.29
N GLN A 172 -15.01 -20.92 -4.84
CA GLN A 172 -15.77 -19.89 -5.56
C GLN A 172 -15.09 -18.53 -5.47
N LEU A 173 -14.31 -18.30 -4.41
CA LEU A 173 -13.41 -17.15 -4.25
C LEU A 173 -11.98 -17.67 -4.08
N SER A 174 -11.03 -17.14 -4.87
CA SER A 174 -9.65 -17.60 -4.73
C SER A 174 -9.05 -17.17 -3.39
N ALA A 175 -8.28 -18.06 -2.77
CA ALA A 175 -7.62 -17.77 -1.49
C ALA A 175 -6.69 -16.54 -1.59
N GLU A 176 -6.00 -16.38 -2.72
CA GLU A 176 -5.14 -15.21 -2.97
C GLU A 176 -5.96 -13.91 -2.99
N ARG A 177 -7.11 -13.90 -3.67
CA ARG A 177 -7.99 -12.73 -3.74
C ARG A 177 -8.52 -12.34 -2.37
N TYR A 178 -8.93 -13.33 -1.58
CA TYR A 178 -9.37 -13.13 -0.20
C TYR A 178 -8.24 -12.58 0.70
N GLN A 179 -7.02 -13.10 0.58
CA GLN A 179 -5.87 -12.58 1.33
C GLN A 179 -5.53 -11.14 0.92
N ASN A 180 -5.61 -10.82 -0.36
CA ASN A 180 -5.44 -9.46 -0.88
C ASN A 180 -6.50 -8.51 -0.31
N TYR A 181 -7.77 -8.94 -0.25
CA TYR A 181 -8.85 -8.18 0.39
C TYR A 181 -8.53 -7.89 1.86
N LEU A 182 -8.23 -8.90 2.68
CA LEU A 182 -7.89 -8.70 4.09
C LEU A 182 -6.72 -7.73 4.29
N LYS A 183 -5.69 -7.85 3.45
CA LYS A 183 -4.53 -6.96 3.49
C LYS A 183 -4.93 -5.52 3.20
N MET A 184 -5.71 -5.30 2.14
CA MET A 184 -6.18 -3.96 1.75
C MET A 184 -7.13 -3.35 2.79
N THR A 185 -8.07 -4.13 3.34
CA THR A 185 -8.97 -3.68 4.41
C THR A 185 -8.19 -3.29 5.67
N LYS A 186 -7.16 -4.07 6.04
CA LYS A 186 -6.30 -3.76 7.18
C LYS A 186 -5.47 -2.51 6.96
N GLU A 187 -4.94 -2.32 5.74
CA GLU A 187 -4.22 -1.10 5.37
C GLU A 187 -5.16 0.11 5.39
N SER A 188 -6.39 -0.02 4.87
CA SER A 188 -7.41 1.03 4.91
C SER A 188 -7.74 1.43 6.35
N ASN A 189 -8.11 0.48 7.20
CA ASN A 189 -8.44 0.72 8.60
C ASN A 189 -7.27 1.37 9.35
N TYR A 190 -6.03 0.95 9.07
CA TYR A 190 -4.84 1.57 9.66
C TYR A 190 -4.66 3.02 9.18
N ASN A 191 -5.00 3.32 7.94
CA ASN A 191 -4.91 4.67 7.37
C ASN A 191 -6.03 5.58 7.91
N GLU A 192 -7.23 5.06 8.12
CA GLU A 192 -8.39 5.77 8.67
C GLU A 192 -8.27 6.10 10.17
N MET A 193 -7.54 5.28 10.94
CA MET A 193 -7.35 5.54 12.37
C MET A 193 -6.73 6.93 12.65
N SER A 194 -7.46 7.74 13.44
CA SER A 194 -7.02 9.07 13.86
C SER A 194 -5.73 9.02 14.69
N TYR A 195 -5.00 10.13 14.76
CA TYR A 195 -3.78 10.24 15.59
C TYR A 195 -4.06 9.92 17.08
N LEU A 196 -5.24 10.29 17.58
CA LEU A 196 -5.67 10.04 18.95
C LEU A 196 -5.96 8.55 19.21
N GLU A 197 -6.55 7.83 18.25
CA GLU A 197 -6.81 6.40 18.34
C GLU A 197 -5.53 5.58 18.26
N LYS A 198 -4.58 5.97 17.39
CA LYS A 198 -3.25 5.34 17.33
C LYS A 198 -2.52 5.48 18.66
N ARG A 199 -2.50 6.67 19.26
CA ARG A 199 -1.93 6.88 20.60
C ARG A 199 -2.63 6.06 21.69
N LYS A 200 -3.96 5.95 21.66
CA LYS A 200 -4.71 5.11 22.61
C LYS A 200 -4.34 3.64 22.45
N LYS A 201 -4.26 3.13 21.22
CA LYS A 201 -3.91 1.75 20.90
C LYS A 201 -2.47 1.42 21.29
N ASP A 202 -1.52 2.31 21.00
CA ASP A 202 -0.12 2.18 21.43
C ASP A 202 0.02 2.19 22.96
N LYS A 203 -0.75 3.05 23.65
CA LYS A 203 -0.80 3.10 25.11
C LYS A 203 -1.41 1.83 25.71
N GLN A 204 -2.48 1.29 25.11
CA GLN A 204 -3.09 0.02 25.52
C GLN A 204 -2.16 -1.17 25.28
N PHE A 205 -1.50 -1.22 24.12
CA PHE A 205 -0.51 -2.26 23.80
C PHE A 205 0.68 -2.21 24.76
N GLY A 206 1.19 -1.02 25.07
CA GLY A 206 2.24 -0.83 26.08
C GLY A 206 1.83 -1.28 27.49
N LYS A 207 0.56 -1.07 27.88
CA LYS A 207 0.03 -1.60 29.15
C LYS A 207 -0.04 -3.13 29.14
N LEU A 208 -0.51 -3.73 28.05
CA LEU A 208 -0.58 -5.18 27.88
C LEU A 208 0.80 -5.84 28.03
N ILE A 209 1.82 -5.31 27.34
CA ILE A 209 3.20 -5.82 27.42
C ILE A 209 3.75 -5.72 28.85
N LYS A 210 3.51 -4.61 29.56
CA LYS A 210 3.94 -4.45 30.96
C LYS A 210 3.27 -5.47 31.89
N THR A 211 1.97 -5.72 31.70
CA THR A 211 1.25 -6.74 32.47
C THR A 211 1.82 -8.13 32.22
N VAL A 212 2.02 -8.50 30.96
CA VAL A 212 2.58 -9.81 30.57
C VAL A 212 4.00 -10.00 31.13
N MET A 213 4.85 -8.98 31.04
CA MET A 213 6.21 -9.05 31.62
C MET A 213 6.20 -9.14 33.14
N LYS A 214 5.26 -8.48 33.82
CA LYS A 214 5.12 -8.56 35.28
C LYS A 214 4.70 -9.97 35.74
N HIS A 215 3.77 -10.60 35.02
CA HIS A 215 3.38 -11.99 35.31
C HIS A 215 4.50 -13.00 35.03
N LYS A 216 5.30 -12.77 33.98
CA LYS A 216 6.44 -13.63 33.62
C LYS A 216 7.58 -13.55 34.63
N ASN A 217 7.81 -12.37 35.22
CA ASN A 217 8.80 -12.22 36.30
C ASN A 217 8.36 -12.85 37.62
N ILE A 218 7.06 -12.96 37.89
CA ILE A 218 6.54 -13.61 39.11
C ILE A 218 6.63 -15.15 38.99
N GLN A 219 6.45 -15.71 37.80
CA GLN A 219 6.56 -17.16 37.55
C GLN A 219 8.01 -17.66 37.49
N ASN A 220 8.99 -16.79 37.22
CA ASN A 220 10.42 -17.14 37.19
C ASN A 220 11.14 -16.92 38.55
N SER A 221 10.40 -16.53 39.59
CA SER A 221 10.91 -16.29 40.96
C SER A 221 10.38 -17.30 42.00
N THR A 222 9.77 -18.38 41.53
CA THR A 222 9.39 -19.59 42.27
C THR A 222 9.99 -20.79 41.56
#